data_AF-A0A7H0HG11-F1
#
_entry.id   AF-A0A7H0HG11-F1
#
_cell.length_a   1.000
_cell.length_b   1.000
_cell.length_c   1.000
_cell.angle_alpha   90.00
_cell.angle_beta   90.00
_cell.angle_gamma   90.00
#
_symmetry.space_group_name_H-M   'P 1'
#
loop_
_entity.id
_entity.type
_entity.pdbx_description
1 polymer ?
#
loop_
_entity_poly.entity_id
_entity_poly.type
_entity_poly.pdbx_seq_one_letter_code
_entity_poly.pdbx_strand_id
1 'polypeptide(L)'
;MGLPRKIKNFATFVDGTSYVGEMPEVGLPKLARKMEDYRSGGMNAPVKADFGMEGLEAELTAAGYMKELFTSWGTLRHDGVLLRFAGALQGDDSESVDAMEVVMRGRLSEIDPGSAKAGEATAIKYKAALSYYKLSINGETLIEIDAVNMVEMVNGVDRLAEVRAALGV
;
A
#
# COMPACT_ATOMS: atom_id res chain seq x y z
N MET A 1 2.48 -12.46 28.42
CA MET A 1 3.05 -11.11 28.29
C MET A 1 3.23 -10.94 26.80
N GLY A 2 2.35 -10.20 26.13
CA GLY A 2 2.15 -10.37 24.69
C GLY A 2 3.41 -10.08 23.87
N LEU A 3 3.95 -11.10 23.20
CA LEU A 3 5.01 -10.92 22.20
C LEU A 3 4.45 -10.23 20.95
N PRO A 4 5.26 -9.42 20.25
CA PRO A 4 4.80 -8.70 19.07
C PRO A 4 4.36 -9.69 17.97
N ARG A 5 3.22 -9.42 17.36
CA ARG A 5 2.72 -10.17 16.20
C ARG A 5 3.60 -9.84 15.00
N LYS A 6 4.21 -10.86 14.39
CA LYS A 6 5.09 -10.71 13.22
C LYS A 6 4.48 -11.40 12.01
N ILE A 7 4.75 -10.89 10.82
CA ILE A 7 4.40 -11.56 9.56
C ILE A 7 5.32 -12.78 9.45
N LYS A 8 4.74 -13.99 9.48
CA LYS A 8 5.50 -15.24 9.28
C LYS A 8 5.44 -15.73 7.85
N ASN A 9 4.29 -15.56 7.19
CA ASN A 9 4.09 -15.91 5.79
C ASN A 9 3.26 -14.82 5.12
N PHE A 10 3.43 -14.64 3.81
CA PHE A 10 2.55 -13.79 3.02
C PHE A 10 2.31 -14.38 1.63
N ALA A 11 1.22 -13.94 1.02
CA ALA A 11 0.82 -14.25 -0.34
C ALA A 11 0.48 -12.94 -1.05
N THR A 12 0.87 -12.83 -2.31
CA THR A 12 0.55 -11.68 -3.15
C THR A 12 -0.30 -12.13 -4.32
N PHE A 13 -1.33 -11.35 -4.62
CA PHE A 13 -2.22 -11.57 -5.75
C PHE A 13 -2.23 -10.31 -6.62
N VAL A 14 -2.16 -10.50 -7.94
CA VAL A 14 -2.28 -9.43 -8.93
C VAL A 14 -3.42 -9.79 -9.86
N ASP A 15 -4.45 -8.94 -9.97
CA ASP A 15 -5.64 -9.15 -10.80
C ASP A 15 -6.33 -10.51 -10.60
N GLY A 16 -6.20 -11.10 -9.41
CA GLY A 16 -6.74 -12.42 -9.06
C GLY A 16 -5.79 -13.59 -9.29
N THR A 17 -4.68 -13.38 -10.00
CA THR A 17 -3.60 -14.38 -10.13
C THR A 17 -2.76 -14.41 -8.86
N SER A 18 -2.52 -15.61 -8.34
CA SER A 18 -1.72 -15.85 -7.14
C SER A 18 -0.24 -16.00 -7.49
N TYR A 19 0.62 -15.19 -6.86
CA TYR A 19 2.09 -15.20 -7.03
C TYR A 19 2.82 -15.80 -5.82
N VAL A 20 2.16 -16.72 -5.11
CA VAL A 20 2.74 -17.45 -3.98
C VAL A 20 4.00 -18.19 -4.41
N GLY A 21 5.13 -17.89 -3.76
CA GLY A 21 6.44 -18.50 -4.05
C GLY A 21 7.26 -17.78 -5.13
N GLU A 22 6.69 -16.83 -5.86
CA GLU A 22 7.40 -16.06 -6.90
C GLU A 22 7.75 -14.64 -6.45
N MET A 23 7.18 -14.19 -5.33
CA MET A 23 7.28 -12.83 -4.83
C MET A 23 7.99 -12.80 -3.47
N PRO A 24 9.33 -12.62 -3.43
CA PRO A 24 10.09 -12.66 -2.19
C PRO A 24 9.89 -11.44 -1.27
N GLU A 25 9.51 -10.29 -1.82
CA GLU A 25 9.38 -9.05 -1.04
C GLU A 25 8.27 -8.14 -1.58
N VAL A 26 7.49 -7.57 -0.66
CA VAL A 26 6.47 -6.56 -0.95
C VAL A 26 6.64 -5.38 0.00
N GLY A 27 6.95 -4.22 -0.56
CA GLY A 27 6.95 -2.93 0.12
C GLY A 27 5.54 -2.36 0.15
N LEU A 28 4.87 -2.47 1.30
CA LEU A 28 3.60 -1.80 1.52
C LEU A 28 3.78 -0.27 1.46
N PRO A 29 2.78 0.47 0.95
CA PRO A 29 2.90 1.91 0.77
C PRO A 29 3.04 2.63 2.10
N LYS A 30 3.90 3.65 2.11
CA LYS A 30 4.08 4.53 3.26
C LYS A 30 2.94 5.53 3.31
N LEU A 31 2.19 5.54 4.42
CA LEU A 31 1.16 6.54 4.67
C LEU A 31 1.84 7.80 5.25
N ALA A 32 2.10 8.77 4.39
CA ALA A 32 2.71 10.05 4.76
C ALA A 32 1.75 11.21 4.47
N ARG A 33 1.81 12.25 5.31
CA ARG A 33 1.02 13.47 5.17
C ARG A 33 1.92 14.60 4.70
N LYS A 34 1.45 15.36 3.71
CA LYS A 34 2.15 16.55 3.24
C LYS A 34 1.94 17.65 4.29
N MET A 35 3.00 17.98 5.01
CA MET A 35 2.98 19.00 6.05
C MET A 35 3.89 20.18 5.69
N GLU A 36 3.40 21.41 5.82
CA GLU A 36 4.25 22.61 5.69
C GLU A 36 4.38 23.31 7.04
N ASP A 37 5.59 23.79 7.34
CA ASP A 37 5.86 24.56 8.55
C ASP A 37 5.25 25.95 8.42
N TYR A 38 4.14 26.17 9.11
CA TYR A 38 3.47 27.47 9.17
C TYR A 38 3.83 28.18 10.48
N ARG A 39 4.37 29.40 10.36
CA ARG A 39 4.65 30.28 11.49
C ARG A 39 4.15 31.69 11.21
N SER A 40 3.23 32.18 12.03
CA SER A 40 2.63 33.52 11.92
C SER A 40 2.95 34.40 13.13
N GLY A 41 2.57 35.68 13.06
CA GLY A 41 2.76 36.65 14.14
C GLY A 41 2.11 36.17 15.44
N GLY A 42 2.89 36.14 16.54
CA GLY A 42 2.46 35.63 17.83
C GLY A 42 2.80 34.15 18.10
N MET A 43 3.42 33.44 17.14
CA MET A 43 3.86 32.05 17.33
C MET A 43 5.37 31.95 17.66
N ASN A 44 5.67 31.30 18.79
CA ASN A 44 7.05 31.06 19.24
C ASN A 44 7.75 29.91 18.46
N ALA A 45 6.99 29.01 17.84
CA ALA A 45 7.50 27.90 17.04
C ALA A 45 6.61 27.66 15.81
N PRO A 46 7.15 27.09 14.72
CA PRO A 46 6.35 26.65 13.58
C PRO A 46 5.42 25.51 13.98
N VAL A 47 4.20 25.52 13.43
CA VAL A 47 3.24 24.43 13.52
C VAL A 47 3.09 23.83 12.12
N LYS A 48 3.12 22.50 12.03
CA LYS A 48 2.95 21.77 10.78
C LYS A 48 1.48 21.80 10.35
N ALA A 49 1.17 22.55 9.29
CA ALA A 49 -0.13 22.55 8.65
C ALA A 49 -0.25 21.32 7.73
N ASP A 50 -1.34 20.58 7.83
CA ASP A 50 -1.61 19.37 7.05
C ASP A 50 -2.33 19.72 5.74
N PHE A 51 -1.73 19.36 4.61
CA PHE A 51 -2.27 19.56 3.25
C PHE A 51 -2.80 18.26 2.63
N GLY A 52 -2.98 17.20 3.42
CA GLY A 52 -3.48 15.92 2.98
C GLY A 52 -2.39 14.89 2.76
N MET A 53 -2.67 13.89 1.93
CA MET A 53 -1.82 12.71 1.74
C MET A 53 -0.72 12.95 0.70
N GLU A 54 0.46 12.38 0.94
CA GLU A 54 1.47 12.22 -0.11
C GLU A 54 1.06 11.11 -1.10
N GLY A 55 1.72 11.08 -2.26
CA GLY A 55 1.49 10.04 -3.26
C GLY A 55 1.74 8.64 -2.68
N LEU A 56 0.76 7.76 -2.82
CA LEU A 56 0.87 6.38 -2.37
C LEU A 56 1.64 5.56 -3.42
N GLU A 57 2.75 4.97 -3.02
CA GLU A 57 3.57 4.10 -3.86
C GLU A 57 3.82 2.77 -3.18
N ALA A 58 3.55 1.67 -3.87
CA ALA A 58 3.90 0.32 -3.43
C ALA A 58 5.06 -0.23 -4.26
N GLU A 59 5.91 -1.02 -3.63
CA GLU A 59 7.05 -1.68 -4.28
C GLU A 59 6.85 -3.20 -4.21
N LEU A 60 7.17 -3.88 -5.30
CA LEU A 60 6.95 -5.31 -5.49
C LEU A 60 8.21 -5.91 -6.09
N THR A 61 8.84 -6.85 -5.39
CA THR A 61 10.03 -7.57 -5.91
C THR A 61 9.62 -8.97 -6.32
N ALA A 62 9.80 -9.31 -7.59
CA ALA A 62 9.58 -10.64 -8.15
C ALA A 62 10.90 -11.39 -8.30
N ALA A 63 10.92 -12.68 -7.98
CA ALA A 63 12.06 -13.57 -8.18
C ALA A 63 12.15 -14.15 -9.61
N GLY A 64 11.25 -13.74 -10.51
CA GLY A 64 11.15 -14.25 -11.87
C GLY A 64 10.41 -13.29 -12.82
N TYR A 65 10.41 -13.64 -14.11
CA TYR A 65 9.71 -12.88 -15.14
C TYR A 65 8.21 -13.18 -15.12
N MET A 66 7.44 -12.26 -14.55
CA MET A 66 5.99 -12.35 -14.48
C MET A 66 5.36 -11.67 -15.71
N LYS A 67 4.96 -12.46 -16.70
CA LYS A 67 4.39 -11.94 -17.96
C LYS A 67 3.22 -10.98 -17.73
N GLU A 68 2.35 -11.26 -16.76
CA GLU A 68 1.16 -10.45 -16.52
C GLU A 68 1.52 -9.03 -16.03
N LEU A 69 2.50 -8.92 -15.12
CA LEU A 69 3.00 -7.62 -14.65
C LEU A 69 3.60 -6.80 -15.80
N PHE A 70 4.37 -7.44 -16.69
CA PHE A 70 4.87 -6.77 -17.90
C PHE A 70 3.75 -6.32 -18.84
N THR A 71 2.68 -7.12 -19.00
CA THR A 71 1.54 -6.74 -19.85
C THR A 71 0.65 -5.66 -19.23
N SER A 72 0.67 -5.53 -17.90
CA SER A 72 -0.05 -4.47 -17.18
C SER A 72 0.65 -3.10 -17.26
N TRP A 73 1.85 -3.04 -17.85
CA TRP A 73 2.53 -1.77 -18.11
C TRP A 73 1.75 -0.89 -19.08
N GLY A 74 1.65 0.40 -18.77
CA GLY A 74 1.02 1.38 -19.67
C GLY A 74 -0.51 1.38 -19.63
N THR A 75 -1.14 0.81 -18.60
CA THR A 75 -2.59 0.95 -18.38
C THR A 75 -2.97 2.42 -18.29
N LEU A 76 -3.92 2.85 -19.14
CA LEU A 76 -4.43 4.23 -19.15
C LEU A 76 -5.24 4.59 -17.90
N ARG A 77 -5.74 3.58 -17.19
CA ARG A 77 -6.52 3.74 -15.96
C ARG A 77 -5.60 3.82 -14.74
N HIS A 78 -5.91 4.76 -13.86
CA HIS A 78 -5.24 4.96 -12.57
C HIS A 78 -5.48 3.81 -11.56
N ASP A 79 -6.49 2.96 -11.80
CA ASP A 79 -6.89 1.79 -11.02
C ASP A 79 -6.78 0.49 -11.83
N GLY A 80 -5.96 0.50 -12.89
CA GLY A 80 -5.88 -0.58 -13.88
C GLY A 80 -5.29 -1.90 -13.37
N VAL A 81 -4.59 -1.88 -12.24
CA VAL A 81 -3.98 -3.08 -11.61
C VAL A 81 -4.48 -3.22 -10.18
N LEU A 82 -5.06 -4.37 -9.87
CA LEU A 82 -5.47 -4.76 -8.52
C LEU A 82 -4.37 -5.58 -7.87
N LEU A 83 -3.86 -5.10 -6.75
CA LEU A 83 -2.87 -5.78 -5.91
C LEU A 83 -3.51 -6.15 -4.59
N ARG A 84 -3.40 -7.41 -4.18
CA ARG A 84 -3.81 -7.86 -2.84
C ARG A 84 -2.64 -8.54 -2.16
N PHE A 85 -2.28 -8.04 -1.00
CA PHE A 85 -1.31 -8.65 -0.11
C PHE A 85 -2.05 -9.29 1.06
N ALA A 86 -1.79 -10.58 1.31
CA ALA A 86 -2.34 -11.32 2.44
C ALA A 86 -1.18 -11.81 3.31
N GLY A 87 -1.05 -11.26 4.52
CA GLY A 87 -0.03 -11.62 5.51
C GLY A 87 -0.64 -12.41 6.67
N ALA A 88 0.03 -13.48 7.07
CA ALA A 88 -0.27 -14.22 8.29
C ALA A 88 0.56 -13.65 9.45
N LEU A 89 -0.11 -12.95 10.36
CA LEU A 89 0.48 -12.41 11.58
C LEU A 89 0.37 -13.45 12.69
N GLN A 90 1.48 -13.80 13.33
CA GLN A 90 1.48 -14.69 14.49
C GLN A 90 2.47 -14.19 15.54
N GLY A 91 2.04 -14.16 16.80
CA GLY A 91 2.92 -13.93 17.95
C GLY A 91 3.48 -15.25 18.46
N ASP A 92 4.67 -15.25 19.07
CA ASP A 92 5.24 -16.48 19.63
C ASP A 92 4.64 -16.84 21.02
N ASP A 93 3.76 -15.99 21.57
CA ASP A 93 3.01 -16.21 22.83
C ASP A 93 1.62 -16.83 22.60
N SER A 94 1.18 -17.02 21.35
CA SER A 94 -0.15 -17.56 21.04
C SER A 94 -0.18 -18.37 19.75
N GLU A 95 -0.96 -19.45 19.73
CA GLU A 95 -1.21 -20.24 18.52
C GLU A 95 -2.15 -19.54 17.53
N SER A 96 -2.84 -18.46 17.95
CA SER A 96 -3.75 -17.71 17.06
C SER A 96 -2.99 -17.01 15.94
N VAL A 97 -3.46 -17.19 14.71
CA VAL A 97 -2.98 -16.49 13.52
C VAL A 97 -3.98 -15.42 13.15
N ASP A 98 -3.53 -14.16 13.10
CA ASP A 98 -4.34 -13.06 12.58
C ASP A 98 -4.09 -12.91 11.07
N ALA A 99 -5.17 -12.68 10.32
CA ALA A 99 -5.10 -12.45 8.88
C ALA A 99 -5.01 -10.94 8.60
N MET A 100 -3.89 -10.48 8.07
CA MET A 100 -3.73 -9.12 7.58
C MET A 100 -3.96 -9.11 6.06
N GLU A 101 -4.90 -8.31 5.58
CA GLU A 101 -5.13 -8.11 4.17
C GLU A 101 -4.98 -6.65 3.79
N VAL A 102 -4.18 -6.41 2.76
CA VAL A 102 -4.00 -5.09 2.14
C VAL A 102 -4.44 -5.18 0.69
N VAL A 103 -5.50 -4.44 0.34
CA VAL A 103 -5.98 -4.31 -1.03
C VAL A 103 -5.55 -2.95 -1.55
N MET A 104 -4.87 -2.96 -2.70
CA MET A 104 -4.35 -1.76 -3.34
C MET A 104 -4.80 -1.75 -4.80
N ARG A 105 -5.21 -0.60 -5.32
CA ARG A 105 -5.39 -0.41 -6.76
C ARG A 105 -4.51 0.73 -7.22
N GLY A 106 -3.97 0.57 -8.41
CA GLY A 106 -3.03 1.53 -8.95
C GLY A 106 -2.68 1.23 -10.39
N ARG A 107 -1.54 1.79 -10.80
CA ARG A 107 -0.87 1.51 -12.06
C ARG A 107 0.62 1.38 -11.83
N LEU A 108 1.28 0.56 -12.63
CA LEU A 108 2.74 0.46 -12.59
C LEU A 108 3.37 1.78 -13.06
N SER A 109 4.22 2.35 -12.23
CA SER A 109 4.99 3.58 -12.51
C SER A 109 6.41 3.28 -12.97
N GLU A 110 6.99 2.16 -12.53
CA GLU A 110 8.34 1.76 -12.89
C GLU A 110 8.45 0.22 -12.93
N ILE A 111 9.19 -0.29 -13.93
CA ILE A 111 9.63 -1.69 -13.99
C ILE A 111 11.14 -1.68 -14.14
N ASP A 112 11.83 -2.17 -13.13
CA ASP A 112 13.28 -2.32 -13.11
C ASP A 112 13.64 -3.82 -13.18
N PRO A 113 14.05 -4.32 -14.37
CA PRO A 113 14.49 -5.71 -14.54
C PRO A 113 15.86 -6.00 -13.89
N GLY A 114 16.54 -4.98 -13.36
CA GLY A 114 17.85 -5.11 -12.72
C GLY A 114 18.93 -5.62 -13.66
N SER A 115 19.87 -6.38 -13.12
CA SER A 115 20.93 -7.04 -13.88
C SER A 115 20.70 -8.55 -13.94
N ALA A 116 20.57 -9.11 -15.15
CA ALA A 116 20.49 -10.56 -15.33
C ALA A 116 21.89 -11.15 -15.54
N LYS A 117 22.33 -12.05 -14.64
CA LYS A 117 23.57 -12.82 -14.81
C LYS A 117 23.27 -14.32 -14.77
N ALA A 118 23.99 -15.09 -15.59
CA ALA A 118 23.86 -16.54 -15.61
C ALA A 118 24.22 -17.14 -14.23
N GLY A 119 23.29 -17.89 -13.63
CA GLY A 119 23.48 -18.55 -12.34
C GLY A 119 23.17 -17.70 -11.10
N GLU A 120 22.82 -16.43 -11.25
CA GLU A 120 22.35 -15.58 -10.14
C GLU A 120 20.81 -15.53 -10.10
N ALA A 121 20.24 -15.30 -8.90
CA ALA A 121 18.81 -15.14 -8.75
C ALA A 121 18.32 -13.90 -9.53
N THR A 122 17.24 -14.06 -10.29
CA THR A 122 16.59 -12.95 -10.98
C THR A 122 15.75 -12.17 -9.97
N ALA A 123 15.92 -10.85 -9.92
CA ALA A 123 15.11 -9.97 -9.08
C ALA A 123 14.63 -8.79 -9.92
N ILE A 124 13.32 -8.72 -10.16
CA ILE A 124 12.67 -7.65 -10.92
C ILE A 124 11.85 -6.81 -9.94
N LYS A 125 12.07 -5.51 -9.92
CA LYS A 125 11.33 -4.57 -9.06
C LYS A 125 10.25 -3.88 -9.88
N TYR A 126 9.05 -3.83 -9.32
CA TYR A 126 7.91 -3.11 -9.88
C TYR A 126 7.47 -2.07 -8.86
N LYS A 127 7.37 -0.81 -9.29
CA LYS A 127 6.73 0.25 -8.48
C LYS A 127 5.35 0.53 -9.02
N ALA A 128 4.39 0.66 -8.12
CA ALA A 128 3.01 0.98 -8.44
C ALA A 128 2.59 2.28 -7.76
N ALA A 129 2.14 3.24 -8.55
CA ALA A 129 1.45 4.43 -8.03
C ALA A 129 -0.01 4.05 -7.73
N LEU A 130 -0.41 4.18 -6.48
CA LEU A 130 -1.71 3.73 -5.98
C LEU A 130 -2.73 4.86 -5.96
N SER A 131 -3.95 4.52 -6.31
CA SER A 131 -5.14 5.36 -6.23
C SER A 131 -6.07 4.96 -5.10
N TYR A 132 -6.02 3.69 -4.69
CA TYR A 132 -6.81 3.11 -3.61
C TYR A 132 -5.95 2.24 -2.73
N TYR A 133 -6.16 2.34 -1.41
CA TYR A 133 -5.51 1.53 -0.40
C TYR A 133 -6.51 1.15 0.69
N LYS A 134 -6.57 -0.13 1.04
CA LYS A 134 -7.38 -0.64 2.14
C LYS A 134 -6.59 -1.64 2.96
N LEU A 135 -6.42 -1.36 4.25
CA LEU A 135 -5.82 -2.24 5.24
C LEU A 135 -6.93 -2.81 6.13
N SER A 136 -6.96 -4.14 6.22
CA SER A 136 -7.83 -4.87 7.13
C SER A 136 -7.07 -5.92 7.91
N ILE A 137 -7.45 -6.14 9.17
CA ILE A 137 -6.91 -7.18 10.03
C ILE A 137 -8.09 -7.96 10.60
N ASN A 138 -8.09 -9.28 10.44
CA ASN A 138 -9.18 -10.18 10.86
C ASN A 138 -10.56 -9.76 10.32
N GLY A 139 -10.61 -9.20 9.12
CA GLY A 139 -11.83 -8.69 8.50
C GLY A 139 -12.27 -7.30 8.96
N GLU A 140 -11.63 -6.72 9.97
CA GLU A 140 -11.87 -5.36 10.40
C GLU A 140 -11.06 -4.38 9.54
N THR A 141 -11.75 -3.43 8.90
CA THR A 141 -11.09 -2.40 8.08
C THR A 141 -10.53 -1.31 9.00
N LEU A 142 -9.20 -1.21 9.06
CA LEU A 142 -8.51 -0.22 9.90
C LEU A 142 -8.32 1.10 9.16
N ILE A 143 -7.90 1.02 7.90
CA ILE A 143 -7.60 2.18 7.06
C ILE A 143 -8.15 1.92 5.67
N GLU A 144 -8.90 2.87 5.13
CA GLU A 144 -9.34 2.87 3.75
C GLU A 144 -9.16 4.27 3.16
N ILE A 145 -8.40 4.33 2.08
CA ILE A 145 -8.03 5.56 1.39
C ILE A 145 -8.43 5.40 -0.07
N ASP A 146 -9.25 6.33 -0.54
CA ASP A 146 -9.59 6.51 -1.94
C ASP A 146 -9.30 7.95 -2.33
N ALA A 147 -8.24 8.13 -3.12
CA ALA A 147 -7.79 9.46 -3.53
C ALA A 147 -8.78 10.14 -4.50
N VAL A 148 -9.53 9.38 -5.28
CA VAL A 148 -10.45 9.93 -6.29
C VAL A 148 -11.78 10.32 -5.67
N ASN A 149 -12.30 9.48 -4.77
CA ASN A 149 -13.56 9.76 -4.08
C ASN A 149 -13.38 10.61 -2.82
N MET A 150 -12.15 11.05 -2.52
CA MET A 150 -11.78 11.80 -1.31
C MET A 150 -12.28 11.11 -0.04
N VAL A 151 -12.04 9.80 0.05
CA VAL A 151 -12.39 9.01 1.24
C VAL A 151 -11.12 8.73 2.01
N GLU A 152 -11.09 9.12 3.28
CA GLU A 152 -10.03 8.75 4.21
C GLU A 152 -10.68 8.25 5.50
N MET A 153 -10.97 6.95 5.53
CA MET A 153 -11.49 6.28 6.70
C MET A 153 -10.35 5.73 7.54
N VAL A 154 -10.28 6.14 8.80
CA VAL A 154 -9.35 5.58 9.77
C VAL A 154 -10.14 5.18 11.01
N ASN A 155 -10.03 3.90 11.38
CA ASN A 155 -10.75 3.30 12.50
C ASN A 155 -12.27 3.55 12.42
N GLY A 156 -12.84 3.41 11.22
CA GLY A 156 -14.27 3.61 10.94
C GLY A 156 -14.74 5.07 10.90
N VAL A 157 -13.86 6.05 11.11
CA VAL A 157 -14.20 7.49 11.02
C VAL A 157 -13.69 8.06 9.72
N ASP A 158 -14.58 8.63 8.92
CA ASP A 158 -14.23 9.35 7.70
C ASP A 158 -13.79 10.78 8.02
N ARG A 159 -12.51 11.07 7.77
CA ARG A 159 -11.90 12.37 8.06
C ARG A 159 -12.18 13.41 6.98
N LEU A 160 -12.65 12.99 5.81
CA LEU A 160 -12.92 13.87 4.68
C LEU A 160 -14.42 14.11 4.45
N ALA A 161 -15.29 13.54 5.29
CA ALA A 161 -16.73 13.73 5.20
C ALA A 161 -17.15 15.21 5.25
N GLU A 162 -16.63 15.98 6.22
CA GLU A 162 -16.95 17.40 6.36
C GLU A 162 -16.37 18.24 5.22
N VAL A 163 -15.18 17.88 4.73
CA VAL A 163 -14.53 18.54 3.59
C VAL A 163 -15.34 18.32 2.31
N ARG A 164 -15.79 17.09 2.07
CA ARG A 164 -16.70 16.74 0.97
C ARG A 164 -18.01 17.53 1.04
N ALA A 165 -18.62 17.57 2.23
CA ALA A 165 -19.83 18.37 2.46
C ALA A 165 -19.60 19.88 2.18
N ALA A 166 -18.45 20.43 2.58
CA ALA A 166 -18.09 21.83 2.33
C ALA A 166 -17.81 22.12 0.83
N LEU A 167 -17.28 21.15 0.10
CA LEU A 167 -17.04 21.23 -1.35
C LEU A 167 -18.29 20.93 -2.19
N GLY A 168 -19.35 20.40 -1.56
CA GLY A 168 -20.61 20.05 -2.23
C GLY A 168 -20.51 18.79 -3.11
N VAL A 169 -19.59 17.88 -2.79
CA VAL A 169 -19.32 16.62 -3.53
C VAL A 169 -19.38 15.40 -2.63
#